data_AF-A0A5B7DHF4-F1
#
_entry.id   AF-A0A5B7DHF4-F1
#
_cell.length_a   1.000
_cell.length_b   1.000
_cell.length_c   1.000
_cell.angle_alpha   90.00
_cell.angle_beta   90.00
_cell.angle_gamma   90.00
#
_symmetry.space_group_name_H-M   'P 1'
#
loop_
_entity.id
_entity.type
_entity.pdbx_description
1 polymer ?
#
loop_
_entity_poly.entity_id
_entity_poly.type
_entity_poly.pdbx_seq_one_letter_code
_entity_poly.pdbx_strand_id
1 'polypeptide(L)'
;MEENSDATAKQRRDWREIWLELQEAQKAKLDEATYNQLLDLRPHLDLETMVYAFFTSSPLVSLALWSNTTRSPKNNSHEKALVDVSQVSKAVFHGAPPTSSKKNKQPHFTDTAYAELNLRRYRIQGGVYTIDLLEVPPQPRVLTDCTITQVEEVCTVSRVHWVAQYNPPAAPEAAGQRRRDPEAVEQEMRQLERELQKLLLITIKLPDSAFWFEPPQMVLWDEAKRCWSNEYFHDVKYNEDQCVMQVRTTRLGVMGLAMNRFANLPFQSWELKPQGPGAVSLTLIAAVVVADFTITEGQVCLANLQDGARTALSHLYGKPMKPNTLIKVGLAANNQYCISTLQFYGINLFPDRDSYCYIDGLPAKHRPTEQHLYRCLALVAPALHFAWSRWNLLAGDTKLVFQMKTKKLSADDTQVCVCVCVRVCVCCGATVIGRVSKCSVELKFKTIL
;
A
#
# COMPACT_ATOMS: atom_id res chain seq x y z
N MET A 1 26.58 8.40 -18.72
CA MET A 1 27.30 8.88 -17.54
C MET A 1 26.55 8.37 -16.33
N GLU A 2 27.16 7.41 -15.62
CA GLU A 2 26.65 6.84 -14.37
C GLU A 2 26.75 7.91 -13.28
N GLU A 3 25.61 8.46 -12.86
CA GLU A 3 25.58 9.26 -11.63
C GLU A 3 25.76 8.32 -10.44
N ASN A 4 26.95 8.44 -9.86
CA ASN A 4 27.41 7.86 -8.61
C ASN A 4 26.35 8.04 -7.50
N SER A 5 25.60 6.98 -7.18
CA SER A 5 24.62 6.97 -6.08
C SER A 5 25.04 6.05 -4.92
N ASP A 6 26.34 5.76 -4.79
CA ASP A 6 26.83 5.05 -3.62
C ASP A 6 27.11 6.02 -2.47
N ALA A 7 26.03 6.43 -1.81
CA ALA A 7 26.12 6.97 -0.46
C ALA A 7 26.92 5.98 0.39
N THR A 8 28.01 6.45 1.00
CA THR A 8 28.91 5.63 1.83
C THR A 8 28.14 5.01 2.99
N ALA A 9 28.61 3.88 3.51
CA ALA A 9 27.98 3.22 4.66
C ALA A 9 27.87 4.15 5.88
N LYS A 10 28.84 5.08 6.03
CA LYS A 10 28.83 6.13 7.04
C LYS A 10 27.67 7.10 6.83
N GLN A 11 27.55 7.68 5.63
CA GLN A 11 26.43 8.57 5.29
C GLN A 11 25.07 7.89 5.53
N ARG A 12 24.91 6.62 5.16
CA ARG A 12 23.66 5.88 5.41
C ARG A 12 23.36 5.68 6.90
N ARG A 13 24.39 5.61 7.75
CA ARG A 13 24.22 5.53 9.22
C ARG A 13 23.82 6.91 9.76
N ASP A 14 24.55 7.95 9.39
CA ASP A 14 24.28 9.33 9.81
C ASP A 14 22.84 9.74 9.42
N TRP A 15 22.39 9.40 8.21
CA TRP A 15 21.00 9.65 7.79
C TRP A 15 19.95 8.90 8.61
N ARG A 16 20.26 7.69 9.09
CA ARG A 16 19.34 6.92 9.94
C ARG A 16 19.24 7.53 11.33
N GLU A 17 20.36 7.96 11.90
CA GLU A 17 20.39 8.61 13.20
C GLU A 17 19.61 9.93 13.16
N ILE A 18 19.89 10.79 12.17
CA ILE A 18 19.12 12.03 11.95
C ILE A 18 17.62 11.75 11.77
N TRP A 19 17.28 10.67 11.05
CA TRP A 19 15.89 10.29 10.84
C TRP A 19 15.20 9.87 12.15
N LEU A 20 15.88 9.08 12.98
CA LEU A 20 15.36 8.67 14.29
C LEU A 20 15.18 9.86 15.22
N GLU A 21 16.17 10.75 15.28
CA GLU A 21 16.07 12.00 16.06
C GLU A 21 14.91 12.87 15.59
N LEU A 22 14.70 12.98 14.27
CA LEU A 22 13.57 13.72 13.71
C LEU A 22 12.22 13.08 14.10
N GLN A 23 12.13 11.74 14.07
CA GLN A 23 10.92 11.03 14.48
C GLN A 23 10.61 11.22 15.96
N GLU A 24 11.63 11.14 16.82
CA GLU A 24 11.49 11.39 18.26
C GLU A 24 11.07 12.83 18.53
N ALA A 25 11.70 13.81 17.87
CA ALA A 25 11.35 15.21 18.00
C ALA A 25 9.91 15.50 17.50
N GLN A 26 9.48 14.86 16.41
CA GLN A 26 8.10 14.97 15.93
C GLN A 26 7.11 14.40 16.93
N LYS A 27 7.39 13.23 17.49
CA LYS A 27 6.55 12.60 18.51
C LYS A 27 6.47 13.45 19.77
N ALA A 28 7.59 13.96 20.27
CA ALA A 28 7.64 14.82 21.45
C ALA A 28 6.82 16.10 21.27
N LYS A 29 6.95 16.77 20.12
CA LYS A 29 6.15 17.97 19.80
C LYS A 29 4.67 17.66 19.66
N LEU A 30 4.31 16.51 19.11
CA LEU A 30 2.92 16.08 18.99
C LEU A 30 2.33 15.78 20.37
N ASP A 31 3.09 15.13 21.26
CA ASP A 31 2.69 14.86 22.64
C ASP A 31 2.52 16.17 23.42
N GLU A 32 3.45 17.12 23.28
CA GLU A 32 3.33 18.46 23.89
C GLU A 32 2.10 19.21 23.38
N ALA A 33 1.88 19.24 22.06
CA ALA A 33 0.70 19.86 21.47
C ALA A 33 -0.60 19.19 21.95
N THR A 34 -0.61 17.87 22.04
CA THR A 34 -1.75 17.08 22.53
C THR A 34 -2.03 17.41 23.98
N TYR A 35 -1.01 17.41 24.85
CA TYR A 35 -1.17 17.73 26.26
C TYR A 35 -1.72 19.15 26.45
N ASN A 36 -1.18 20.13 25.71
CA ASN A 36 -1.65 21.51 25.76
C ASN A 36 -3.12 21.65 25.36
N GLN A 37 -3.59 20.87 24.38
CA GLN A 37 -5.01 20.83 24.00
C GLN A 37 -5.90 20.19 25.07
N LEU A 38 -5.36 19.24 25.85
CA LEU A 38 -6.08 18.55 26.92
C LEU A 38 -6.13 19.35 28.23
N LEU A 39 -5.29 20.38 28.42
CA LEU A 39 -5.27 21.20 29.64
C LEU A 39 -6.57 21.97 29.88
N ASP A 40 -7.27 22.37 28.83
CA ASP A 40 -8.56 23.05 28.93
C ASP A 40 -9.45 22.64 27.77
N LEU A 41 -10.42 21.76 28.03
CA LEU A 41 -11.36 21.29 27.02
C LEU A 41 -12.46 22.31 26.70
N ARG A 42 -12.69 23.31 27.55
CA ARG A 42 -13.84 24.25 27.43
C ARG A 42 -13.91 25.00 26.09
N PRO A 43 -12.81 25.43 25.44
CA PRO A 43 -12.86 26.16 24.17
C PRO A 43 -13.47 25.36 23.01
N HIS A 44 -13.43 24.04 23.07
CA HIS A 44 -13.93 23.15 22.01
C HIS A 44 -15.00 22.17 22.51
N LEU A 45 -15.55 22.43 23.71
CA LEU A 45 -16.63 21.63 24.27
C LEU A 45 -17.97 22.09 23.71
N ASP A 46 -18.69 21.17 23.08
CA ASP A 46 -20.10 21.38 22.73
C ASP A 46 -20.94 21.30 24.01
N LEU A 47 -21.58 22.41 24.39
CA LEU A 47 -22.38 22.51 25.62
C LEU A 47 -23.70 21.74 25.56
N GLU A 48 -24.21 21.41 24.36
CA GLU A 48 -25.45 20.64 24.22
C GLU A 48 -25.18 19.15 24.39
N THR A 49 -24.13 18.64 23.74
CA THR A 49 -23.79 17.21 23.75
C THR A 49 -22.78 16.85 24.83
N MET A 50 -22.11 17.84 25.43
CA MET A 50 -20.95 17.68 26.34
C MET A 50 -19.87 16.80 25.70
N VAL A 51 -19.66 16.97 24.39
CA VAL A 51 -18.61 16.31 23.63
C VAL A 51 -17.53 17.33 23.31
N TYR A 52 -16.30 17.00 23.66
CA TYR A 52 -15.12 17.71 23.20
C TYR A 52 -14.63 17.06 21.91
N ALA A 53 -14.42 17.88 20.89
CA ALA A 53 -13.80 17.45 19.64
C ALA A 53 -12.84 18.53 19.14
N PHE A 54 -11.60 18.13 18.89
CA PHE A 54 -10.58 18.99 18.28
C PHE A 54 -9.98 18.28 17.07
N PHE A 55 -9.78 19.03 15.99
CA PHE A 55 -9.15 18.50 14.78
C PHE A 55 -8.23 19.56 14.18
N THR A 56 -7.01 19.15 13.86
CA THR A 56 -6.06 19.93 13.08
C THR A 56 -5.31 19.04 12.10
N SER A 57 -4.98 19.57 10.93
CA SER A 57 -4.36 18.80 9.87
C SER A 57 -3.32 19.60 9.11
N SER A 58 -2.27 18.91 8.68
CA SER A 58 -1.24 19.38 7.77
C SER A 58 -1.07 18.34 6.65
N PRO A 59 -0.33 18.64 5.57
CA PRO A 59 -0.09 17.68 4.50
C PRO A 59 0.64 16.38 4.92
N LEU A 60 1.24 16.35 6.11
CA LEU A 60 2.07 15.23 6.59
C LEU A 60 1.53 14.56 7.87
N VAL A 61 0.78 15.30 8.68
CA VAL A 61 0.29 14.88 10.00
C VAL A 61 -1.07 15.49 10.26
N SER A 62 -2.05 14.70 10.72
CA SER A 62 -3.26 15.22 11.36
C SER A 62 -3.40 14.72 12.79
N LEU A 63 -4.01 15.54 13.63
CA LEU A 63 -4.27 15.28 15.04
C LEU A 63 -5.76 15.49 15.29
N ALA A 64 -6.43 14.45 15.79
CA ALA A 64 -7.80 14.53 16.26
C ALA A 64 -7.91 14.07 17.72
N LEU A 65 -8.64 14.83 18.52
CA LEU A 65 -8.91 14.54 19.93
C LEU A 65 -10.42 14.50 20.12
N TRP A 66 -10.90 13.49 20.84
CA TRP A 66 -12.32 13.32 21.12
C TRP A 66 -12.53 12.87 22.58
N SER A 67 -13.49 13.48 23.27
CA SER A 67 -13.88 13.07 24.63
C SER A 67 -15.36 13.34 24.86
N ASN A 68 -16.00 12.52 25.70
CA ASN A 68 -17.37 12.75 26.16
C ASN A 68 -17.33 13.06 27.66
N THR A 69 -17.69 14.29 28.04
CA THR A 69 -17.61 14.81 29.41
C THR A 69 -18.92 14.65 30.20
N THR A 70 -19.99 14.09 29.60
CA THR A 70 -21.28 13.82 30.28
C THR A 70 -21.15 12.91 31.51
N ARG A 71 -20.08 12.13 31.63
CA ARG A 71 -19.88 11.13 32.71
C ARG A 71 -19.19 11.63 33.97
N SER A 72 -19.08 12.95 34.21
CA SER A 72 -18.52 13.45 35.48
C SER A 72 -19.44 14.40 36.28
N PRO A 73 -20.55 13.89 36.86
CA PRO A 73 -21.21 14.57 37.97
C PRO A 73 -20.54 14.12 39.27
N LYS A 74 -19.55 14.88 39.75
CA LYS A 74 -18.95 14.73 41.10
C LYS A 74 -18.28 13.37 41.35
N ASN A 75 -16.99 13.23 41.08
CA ASN A 75 -15.99 12.56 41.93
C ASN A 75 -14.67 12.31 41.17
N ASN A 76 -13.56 12.34 41.90
CA ASN A 76 -12.23 11.98 41.44
C ASN A 76 -12.21 10.62 40.72
N SER A 77 -12.05 10.60 39.40
CA SER A 77 -11.32 9.55 38.66
C SER A 77 -11.30 9.88 37.16
N HIS A 78 -10.13 10.30 36.67
CA HIS A 78 -9.62 10.24 35.29
C HIS A 78 -10.67 10.24 34.17
N GLU A 79 -10.96 11.42 33.63
CA GLU A 79 -11.61 11.55 32.32
C GLU A 79 -10.71 10.89 31.26
N LYS A 80 -11.31 10.15 30.31
CA LYS A 80 -10.58 9.45 29.25
C LYS A 80 -10.93 10.05 27.91
N ALA A 81 -9.94 10.59 27.20
CA ALA A 81 -10.07 11.06 25.83
C ALA A 81 -9.61 9.98 24.87
N LEU A 82 -10.39 9.71 23.82
CA LEU A 82 -9.93 8.93 22.69
C LEU A 82 -9.21 9.88 21.74
N VAL A 83 -7.96 9.57 21.42
CA VAL A 83 -7.17 10.32 20.45
C VAL A 83 -7.05 9.51 19.19
N ASP A 84 -7.53 10.08 18.10
CA ASP A 84 -7.29 9.58 16.76
C ASP A 84 -6.21 10.47 16.12
N VAL A 85 -4.95 10.06 16.23
CA VAL A 85 -3.89 10.67 15.41
C VAL A 85 -3.98 10.05 14.01
N SER A 86 -4.85 10.58 13.16
CA SER A 86 -4.99 10.04 11.80
C SER A 86 -4.06 10.74 10.79
N GLN A 87 -3.21 9.89 10.21
CA GLN A 87 -2.22 10.12 9.15
C GLN A 87 -0.92 10.79 9.59
N VAL A 88 0.04 10.01 10.10
CA VAL A 88 1.44 10.32 9.81
C VAL A 88 1.73 9.76 8.42
N SER A 89 1.85 10.63 7.42
CA SER A 89 2.09 10.25 6.02
C SER A 89 3.44 9.55 5.81
N LYS A 90 4.29 9.48 6.84
CA LYS A 90 5.63 8.88 6.81
C LYS A 90 6.01 8.20 8.12
N ALA A 91 5.66 6.92 8.25
CA ALA A 91 6.53 5.96 8.92
C ALA A 91 6.89 4.88 7.88
N VAL A 92 7.97 5.13 7.12
CA VAL A 92 8.57 4.08 6.31
C VAL A 92 9.33 3.18 7.27
N PHE A 93 8.66 2.17 7.83
CA PHE A 93 9.35 1.05 8.44
C PHE A 93 10.02 0.26 7.31
N HIS A 94 11.26 0.64 6.99
CA HIS A 94 12.15 -0.26 6.27
C HIS A 94 12.46 -1.43 7.20
N GLY A 95 11.70 -2.51 7.09
CA GLY A 95 12.16 -3.81 7.54
C GLY A 95 13.56 -4.02 6.95
N ALA A 96 14.56 -4.16 7.81
CA ALA A 96 15.92 -4.43 7.38
C ALA A 96 15.90 -5.64 6.43
N PRO A 97 16.65 -5.63 5.31
CA PRO A 97 16.73 -6.81 4.47
C PRO A 97 17.28 -7.96 5.31
N PRO A 98 16.64 -9.14 5.34
CA PRO A 98 17.22 -10.29 6.01
C PRO A 98 18.57 -10.59 5.37
N THR A 99 19.61 -10.59 6.19
CA THR A 99 20.95 -11.04 5.83
C THR A 99 20.89 -12.54 5.58
N SER A 100 20.50 -12.94 4.36
CA SER A 100 20.39 -14.33 3.97
C SER A 100 21.78 -14.98 3.93
N SER A 101 22.02 -15.93 4.83
CA SER A 101 23.05 -16.94 4.64
C SER A 101 22.64 -17.86 3.47
N LYS A 102 23.59 -18.13 2.59
CA LYS A 102 23.40 -18.89 1.33
C LYS A 102 22.89 -20.31 1.62
N LYS A 103 21.65 -20.64 1.22
CA LYS A 103 21.23 -22.01 0.82
C LYS A 103 20.22 -21.95 -0.34
N ASN A 104 20.31 -22.92 -1.24
CA ASN A 104 19.68 -22.95 -2.57
C ASN A 104 18.15 -23.14 -2.55
N LYS A 105 17.45 -22.11 -3.06
CA LYS A 105 16.23 -22.02 -3.91
C LYS A 105 15.12 -23.10 -3.88
N GLN A 106 14.01 -22.72 -3.25
CA GLN A 106 12.63 -22.80 -3.77
C GLN A 106 12.01 -21.38 -3.69
N PRO A 107 10.90 -21.05 -4.41
CA PRO A 107 10.62 -19.67 -4.85
C PRO A 107 10.32 -18.72 -3.69
N HIS A 108 10.46 -17.43 -3.96
CA HIS A 108 10.32 -16.28 -3.06
C HIS A 108 8.88 -16.08 -2.53
N PHE A 109 8.18 -17.14 -2.16
CA PHE A 109 6.93 -17.08 -1.44
C PHE A 109 7.25 -16.87 0.04
N THR A 110 6.83 -15.74 0.59
CA THR A 110 6.92 -15.50 2.03
C THR A 110 5.72 -16.18 2.67
N ASP A 111 5.97 -17.26 3.39
CA ASP A 111 4.98 -17.82 4.31
C ASP A 111 4.86 -16.91 5.53
N THR A 112 3.64 -16.71 6.01
CA THR A 112 3.33 -15.82 7.13
C THR A 112 2.54 -16.56 8.18
N ALA A 113 2.76 -16.23 9.45
CA ALA A 113 2.02 -16.86 10.54
C ALA A 113 0.52 -16.52 10.47
N TYR A 114 -0.28 -17.20 11.31
CA TYR A 114 -1.71 -16.89 11.44
C TYR A 114 -1.90 -15.38 11.74
N ALA A 115 -2.81 -14.77 10.97
CA ALA A 115 -3.16 -13.34 11.02
C ALA A 115 -2.02 -12.35 10.73
N GLU A 116 -0.81 -12.81 10.39
CA GLU A 116 0.28 -11.95 9.95
C GLU A 116 0.06 -11.49 8.50
N LEU A 117 0.21 -10.18 8.26
CA LEU A 117 0.07 -9.59 6.94
C LEU A 117 1.31 -9.85 6.09
N ASN A 118 1.12 -10.52 4.97
CA ASN A 118 2.17 -10.71 3.98
C ASN A 118 2.45 -9.42 3.19
N LEU A 119 3.49 -8.67 3.58
CA LEU A 119 3.92 -7.42 2.91
C LEU A 119 4.46 -7.61 1.48
N ARG A 120 4.64 -8.85 1.01
CA ARG A 120 4.90 -9.11 -0.42
C ARG A 120 3.63 -9.04 -1.24
N ARG A 121 2.51 -9.50 -0.67
CA ARG A 121 1.18 -9.48 -1.27
C ARG A 121 0.43 -8.19 -1.01
N TYR A 122 0.61 -7.60 0.17
CA TYR A 122 -0.09 -6.40 0.60
C TYR A 122 0.87 -5.22 0.80
N ARG A 123 0.35 -4.01 0.72
CA ARG A 123 1.07 -2.77 1.02
C ARG A 123 0.20 -1.89 1.92
N ILE A 124 0.80 -1.28 2.93
CA ILE A 124 0.15 -0.24 3.72
C ILE A 124 -0.03 1.00 2.84
N GLN A 125 -1.28 1.44 2.72
CA GLN A 125 -1.74 2.48 1.81
C GLN A 125 -2.50 3.57 2.59
N GLY A 126 -2.44 4.82 2.14
CA GLY A 126 -3.14 5.93 2.82
C GLY A 126 -2.47 6.44 4.10
N GLY A 127 -1.31 5.90 4.47
CA GLY A 127 -0.57 6.30 5.67
C GLY A 127 -0.81 5.37 6.87
N VAL A 128 -0.39 5.82 8.04
CA VAL A 128 -0.52 5.11 9.31
C VAL A 128 -1.34 5.95 10.28
N TYR A 129 -2.22 5.29 11.03
CA TYR A 129 -3.12 5.86 12.03
C TYR A 129 -2.61 5.44 13.41
N THR A 130 -2.46 6.36 14.34
CA THR A 130 -2.11 6.01 15.73
C THR A 130 -3.30 6.38 16.60
N ILE A 131 -4.00 5.37 17.09
CA ILE A 131 -5.17 5.59 17.94
C ILE A 131 -4.78 5.19 19.36
N ASP A 132 -4.81 6.16 20.26
CA ASP A 132 -4.44 6.01 21.67
C ASP A 132 -5.63 6.40 22.56
N LEU A 133 -5.73 5.75 23.73
CA LEU A 133 -6.61 6.19 24.80
C LEU A 133 -5.77 6.98 25.79
N LEU A 134 -6.18 8.21 26.11
CA LEU A 134 -5.42 9.11 26.98
C LEU A 134 -6.19 9.42 28.26
N GLU A 135 -5.45 9.69 29.34
CA GLU A 135 -6.00 10.34 30.51
C GLU A 135 -6.02 11.85 30.29
N VAL A 136 -7.14 12.47 30.66
CA VAL A 136 -7.32 13.91 30.61
C VAL A 136 -6.75 14.49 31.91
N PRO A 137 -5.85 15.50 31.83
CA PRO A 137 -5.30 16.15 33.00
C PRO A 137 -6.41 16.92 33.76
N PRO A 138 -6.17 17.31 35.03
CA PRO A 138 -7.15 18.03 35.83
C PRO A 138 -7.69 19.28 35.12
N GLN A 139 -9.00 19.32 34.90
CA GLN A 139 -9.64 20.42 34.16
C GLN A 139 -9.84 21.68 35.02
N PRO A 140 -9.77 22.88 34.42
CA PRO A 140 -10.02 24.14 35.12
C PRO A 140 -11.45 24.22 35.67
N ARG A 141 -11.59 24.63 36.93
CA ARG A 141 -12.87 24.86 37.59
C ARG A 141 -13.14 26.34 37.74
N VAL A 142 -14.27 26.79 37.19
CA VAL A 142 -14.73 28.17 37.32
C VAL A 142 -15.45 28.31 38.67
N LEU A 143 -14.91 29.19 39.51
CA LEU A 143 -15.55 29.69 40.74
C LEU A 143 -16.16 31.07 40.46
N THR A 144 -16.78 31.67 41.46
CA THR A 144 -17.55 32.92 41.32
C THR A 144 -16.69 34.11 40.84
N ASP A 145 -15.42 34.14 41.24
CA ASP A 145 -14.48 35.25 41.04
C ASP A 145 -13.13 34.83 40.42
N CYS A 146 -12.88 33.53 40.29
CA CYS A 146 -11.61 33.01 39.79
C CYS A 146 -11.77 31.65 39.07
N THR A 147 -10.73 31.24 38.34
CA THR A 147 -10.62 29.88 37.79
C THR A 147 -9.43 29.20 38.45
N ILE A 148 -9.64 28.00 39.01
CA ILE A 148 -8.58 27.20 39.64
C ILE A 148 -8.35 25.91 38.86
N THR A 149 -7.08 25.51 38.73
CA THR A 149 -6.68 24.26 38.08
C THR A 149 -5.64 23.57 38.96
N GLN A 150 -5.77 22.26 39.15
CA GLN A 150 -4.74 21.49 39.84
C GLN A 150 -3.53 21.34 38.91
N VAL A 151 -2.34 21.68 39.41
CA VAL A 151 -1.08 21.52 38.68
C VAL A 151 -0.53 20.12 38.93
N GLU A 152 -0.21 19.39 37.87
CA GLU A 152 0.49 18.11 37.94
C GLU A 152 2.00 18.33 37.86
N GLU A 153 2.78 17.50 38.55
CA GLU A 153 4.26 17.56 38.50
C GLU A 153 4.81 17.14 37.14
N VAL A 154 4.09 16.26 36.44
CA VAL A 154 4.49 15.72 35.13
C VAL A 154 3.51 16.22 34.07
N CYS A 155 3.94 17.21 33.28
CA CYS A 155 3.13 17.81 32.22
C CYS A 155 3.30 17.09 30.87
N THR A 156 2.94 15.81 30.80
CA THR A 156 3.03 15.00 29.57
C THR A 156 1.81 14.13 29.37
N VAL A 157 1.56 13.73 28.13
CA VAL A 157 0.45 12.83 27.79
C VAL A 157 0.56 11.48 28.51
N SER A 158 -0.47 11.12 29.29
CA SER A 158 -0.63 9.80 29.90
C SER A 158 -1.45 8.89 28.99
N ARG A 159 -0.86 7.78 28.53
CA ARG A 159 -1.49 6.79 27.65
C ARG A 159 -2.02 5.61 28.45
N VAL A 160 -3.29 5.29 28.28
CA VAL A 160 -3.97 4.15 28.90
C VAL A 160 -3.88 2.95 27.97
N HIS A 161 -3.25 1.87 28.45
CA HIS A 161 -3.31 0.59 27.76
C HIS A 161 -4.72 0.00 27.87
N TRP A 162 -5.40 -0.11 26.73
CA TRP A 162 -6.75 -0.67 26.63
C TRP A 162 -6.76 -1.92 25.77
N VAL A 163 -7.39 -2.99 26.27
CA VAL A 163 -7.64 -4.24 25.56
C VAL A 163 -9.03 -4.73 25.92
N ALA A 164 -9.86 -5.04 24.93
CA ALA A 164 -11.17 -5.64 25.14
C ALA A 164 -11.04 -7.12 25.51
N GLN A 165 -11.84 -7.56 26.48
CA GLN A 165 -12.07 -8.98 26.74
C GLN A 165 -13.16 -9.48 25.79
N TYR A 166 -12.75 -10.02 24.66
CA TYR A 166 -13.63 -10.52 23.61
C TYR A 166 -13.48 -12.02 23.47
N ASN A 167 -14.61 -12.72 23.54
CA ASN A 167 -14.66 -14.15 23.24
C ASN A 167 -15.25 -14.32 21.83
N PRO A 168 -14.45 -14.74 20.84
CA PRO A 168 -14.97 -14.94 19.50
C PRO A 168 -16.05 -16.02 19.51
N PRO A 169 -17.13 -15.85 18.72
CA PRO A 169 -18.14 -16.89 18.60
C PRO A 169 -17.49 -18.19 18.11
N ALA A 170 -18.00 -19.33 18.58
CA ALA A 170 -17.57 -20.62 18.07
C ALA A 170 -17.77 -20.66 16.55
N ALA A 171 -16.79 -21.20 15.82
CA ALA A 171 -16.92 -21.36 14.38
C ALA A 171 -18.23 -22.13 14.10
N PRO A 172 -19.07 -21.68 13.14
CA PRO A 172 -20.28 -22.40 12.82
C PRO A 172 -19.88 -23.83 12.43
N GLU A 173 -20.34 -24.83 13.19
CA GLU A 173 -20.04 -26.23 12.91
C GLU A 173 -20.29 -26.49 11.43
N ALA A 174 -19.26 -27.02 10.75
CA ALA A 174 -19.31 -27.33 9.32
C ALA A 174 -20.58 -28.12 9.06
N ALA A 175 -21.46 -27.52 8.24
CA ALA A 175 -22.85 -27.90 8.12
C ALA A 175 -23.03 -29.36 7.65
N GLY A 176 -23.11 -30.29 8.60
CA GLY A 176 -24.01 -31.42 8.50
C GLY A 176 -25.42 -30.84 8.64
N GLN A 177 -26.17 -30.84 7.53
CA GLN A 177 -27.50 -30.26 7.37
C GLN A 177 -28.46 -30.63 8.52
N ARG A 178 -28.48 -29.82 9.58
CA ARG A 178 -29.61 -29.72 10.51
C ARG A 178 -30.16 -28.32 10.38
N ARG A 179 -31.46 -28.21 10.05
CA ARG A 179 -32.22 -26.97 10.20
C ARG A 179 -32.09 -26.58 11.68
N ARG A 180 -31.31 -25.55 11.96
CA ARG A 180 -31.14 -25.03 13.32
C ARG A 180 -32.44 -24.35 13.73
N ASP A 181 -32.86 -24.55 14.97
CA ASP A 181 -34.08 -23.94 15.48
C ASP A 181 -33.96 -22.40 15.41
N PRO A 182 -34.96 -21.65 14.90
CA PRO A 182 -34.87 -20.19 14.77
C PRO A 182 -34.54 -19.47 16.08
N GLU A 183 -35.02 -20.00 17.21
CA GLU A 183 -34.76 -19.44 18.55
C GLU A 183 -33.29 -19.60 18.96
N ALA A 184 -32.65 -20.72 18.64
CA ALA A 184 -31.23 -20.94 18.92
C ALA A 184 -30.35 -19.97 18.11
N VAL A 185 -30.71 -19.76 16.83
CA VAL A 185 -30.04 -18.78 15.96
C VAL A 185 -30.18 -17.35 16.51
N GLU A 186 -31.36 -16.97 16.98
CA GLU A 186 -31.57 -15.64 17.59
C GLU A 186 -30.77 -15.46 18.88
N GLN A 187 -30.69 -16.49 19.73
CA GLN A 187 -29.88 -16.46 20.94
C GLN A 187 -28.38 -16.32 20.64
N GLU A 188 -27.86 -17.04 19.64
CA GLU A 188 -26.49 -16.93 19.15
C GLU A 188 -26.19 -15.50 18.64
N MET A 189 -27.09 -14.93 17.83
CA MET A 189 -26.96 -13.55 17.35
C MET A 189 -26.92 -12.54 18.51
N ARG A 190 -27.83 -12.65 19.48
CA ARG A 190 -27.84 -11.76 20.66
C ARG A 190 -26.60 -11.92 21.53
N GLN A 191 -25.99 -13.10 21.58
CA GLN A 191 -24.71 -13.29 22.28
C GLN A 191 -23.57 -12.64 21.52
N LEU A 192 -23.50 -12.82 20.20
CA LEU A 192 -22.51 -12.19 19.34
C LEU A 192 -22.57 -10.66 19.44
N GLU A 193 -23.76 -10.07 19.35
CA GLU A 193 -23.95 -8.63 19.49
C GLU A 193 -23.45 -8.11 20.84
N ARG A 194 -23.69 -8.84 21.93
CA ARG A 194 -23.17 -8.50 23.27
C ARG A 194 -21.65 -8.55 23.35
N GLU A 195 -21.01 -9.53 22.71
CA GLU A 195 -19.55 -9.60 22.65
C GLU A 195 -18.97 -8.47 21.78
N LEU A 196 -19.59 -8.17 20.64
CA LEU A 196 -19.17 -7.07 19.75
C LEU A 196 -19.37 -5.69 20.40
N GLN A 197 -20.33 -5.53 21.31
CA GLN A 197 -20.53 -4.28 22.08
C GLN A 197 -19.39 -3.99 23.06
N LYS A 198 -18.56 -4.98 23.43
CA LYS A 198 -17.37 -4.77 24.25
C LYS A 198 -16.21 -4.14 23.47
N LEU A 199 -16.27 -4.20 22.15
CA LEU A 199 -15.23 -3.71 21.24
C LEU A 199 -15.44 -2.23 20.91
N LEU A 200 -14.34 -1.52 20.69
CA LEU A 200 -14.39 -0.14 20.19
C LEU A 200 -14.71 -0.15 18.69
N LEU A 201 -15.76 0.58 18.31
CA LEU A 201 -16.10 0.81 16.92
C LEU A 201 -15.30 1.99 16.37
N ILE A 202 -14.52 1.74 15.32
CA ILE A 202 -13.76 2.74 14.58
C ILE A 202 -14.43 2.91 13.22
N THR A 203 -14.67 4.16 12.83
CA THR A 203 -15.17 4.52 11.50
C THR A 203 -14.14 5.39 10.80
N ILE A 204 -13.58 4.92 9.69
CA ILE A 204 -12.56 5.62 8.91
C ILE A 204 -13.12 5.93 7.53
N LYS A 205 -13.12 7.22 7.16
CA LYS A 205 -13.26 7.60 5.75
C LYS A 205 -11.92 7.39 5.06
N LEU A 206 -11.92 6.57 4.00
CA LEU A 206 -10.71 6.29 3.24
C LEU A 206 -10.19 7.58 2.59
N PRO A 207 -8.87 7.80 2.57
CA PRO A 207 -8.29 8.98 1.94
C PRO A 207 -8.61 9.05 0.43
N ASP A 208 -9.13 10.20 0.00
CA ASP A 208 -9.37 10.54 -1.42
C ASP A 208 -8.05 10.70 -2.22
N SER A 209 -6.91 10.68 -1.53
CA SER A 209 -5.57 10.75 -2.11
C SER A 209 -5.09 9.41 -2.70
N ALA A 210 -5.85 8.32 -2.57
CA ALA A 210 -5.50 7.01 -3.12
C ALA A 210 -6.71 6.34 -3.78
N PHE A 211 -6.43 5.45 -4.73
CA PHE A 211 -7.41 4.60 -5.36
C PHE A 211 -7.58 3.30 -4.57
N TRP A 212 -8.83 2.98 -4.24
CA TRP A 212 -9.20 1.79 -3.47
C TRP A 212 -9.99 0.85 -4.37
N PHE A 213 -9.28 0.00 -5.14
CA PHE A 213 -9.88 -0.94 -6.11
C PHE A 213 -10.59 -2.13 -5.44
N GLU A 214 -10.23 -2.42 -4.20
CA GLU A 214 -10.82 -3.45 -3.36
C GLU A 214 -10.95 -2.86 -1.95
N PRO A 215 -11.92 -3.34 -1.13
CA PRO A 215 -11.99 -2.95 0.27
C PRO A 215 -10.65 -3.23 0.95
N PRO A 216 -10.01 -2.24 1.60
CA PRO A 216 -8.74 -2.48 2.27
C PRO A 216 -8.90 -3.40 3.48
N GLN A 217 -7.79 -3.95 3.94
CA GLN A 217 -7.75 -4.74 5.17
C GLN A 217 -7.18 -3.88 6.30
N MET A 218 -7.94 -3.75 7.40
CA MET A 218 -7.42 -3.10 8.59
C MET A 218 -6.36 -3.99 9.25
N VAL A 219 -5.21 -3.40 9.58
CA VAL A 219 -4.12 -4.08 10.28
C VAL A 219 -3.56 -3.22 11.40
N LEU A 220 -3.02 -3.87 12.42
CA LEU A 220 -2.41 -3.26 13.59
C LEU A 220 -0.98 -3.77 13.71
N TRP A 221 -0.04 -2.88 14.01
CA TRP A 221 1.36 -3.25 14.22
C TRP A 221 1.51 -3.93 15.58
N ASP A 222 1.86 -5.20 15.57
CA ASP A 222 2.17 -5.98 16.77
C ASP A 222 3.65 -5.80 17.11
N GLU A 223 3.94 -4.97 18.11
CA GLU A 223 5.32 -4.64 18.50
C GLU A 223 6.11 -5.88 18.98
N ALA A 224 5.44 -6.84 19.62
CA ALA A 224 6.09 -8.05 20.14
C ALA A 224 6.50 -8.99 19.00
N LYS A 225 5.62 -9.16 18.00
CA LYS A 225 5.88 -9.99 16.81
C LYS A 225 6.67 -9.23 15.73
N ARG A 226 6.73 -7.90 15.81
CA ARG A 226 7.28 -6.98 14.79
C ARG A 226 6.68 -7.21 13.41
N CYS A 227 5.37 -7.38 13.37
CA CYS A 227 4.62 -7.61 12.13
C CYS A 227 3.29 -6.85 12.14
N TRP A 228 2.71 -6.66 10.97
CA TRP A 228 1.33 -6.19 10.84
C TRP A 228 0.39 -7.38 11.02
N SER A 229 -0.61 -7.25 11.88
CA SER A 229 -1.59 -8.29 12.17
C SER A 229 -3.01 -7.80 11.92
N ASN A 230 -3.87 -8.67 11.39
CA ASN A 230 -5.31 -8.43 11.28
C ASN A 230 -6.15 -9.17 12.34
N GLU A 231 -5.49 -9.79 13.31
CA GLU A 231 -6.11 -10.63 14.36
C GLU A 231 -7.12 -9.85 15.23
N TYR A 232 -6.88 -8.56 15.41
CA TYR A 232 -7.53 -7.74 16.43
C TYR A 232 -8.83 -7.06 15.96
N PHE A 233 -9.24 -7.28 14.71
CA PHE A 233 -10.35 -6.59 14.06
C PHE A 233 -11.52 -7.53 13.76
N HIS A 234 -12.73 -7.06 14.02
CA HIS A 234 -13.99 -7.81 13.90
C HIS A 234 -15.10 -6.92 13.33
N ASP A 235 -16.21 -7.52 12.87
CA ASP A 235 -17.38 -6.81 12.30
C ASP A 235 -16.98 -5.73 11.27
N VAL A 236 -16.07 -6.09 10.35
CA VAL A 236 -15.59 -5.18 9.31
C VAL A 236 -16.71 -4.95 8.29
N LYS A 237 -17.09 -3.69 8.10
CA LYS A 237 -18.06 -3.23 7.11
C LYS A 237 -17.41 -2.18 6.23
N TYR A 238 -17.68 -2.25 4.94
CA TYR A 238 -17.19 -1.29 3.97
C TYR A 238 -18.36 -0.76 3.15
N ASN A 239 -18.52 0.56 3.13
CA ASN A 239 -19.42 1.26 2.24
C ASN A 239 -18.61 1.84 1.09
N GLU A 240 -18.76 1.26 -0.10
CA GLU A 240 -18.04 1.64 -1.30
C GLU A 240 -18.46 3.03 -1.80
N ASP A 241 -19.75 3.34 -1.80
CA ASP A 241 -20.28 4.64 -2.27
C ASP A 241 -19.77 5.82 -1.45
N GLN A 242 -19.61 5.61 -0.14
CA GLN A 242 -19.11 6.64 0.78
C GLN A 242 -17.59 6.57 0.98
N CYS A 243 -16.92 5.53 0.47
CA CYS A 243 -15.54 5.18 0.80
C CYS A 243 -15.29 5.17 2.33
N VAL A 244 -16.21 4.57 3.10
CA VAL A 244 -16.14 4.51 4.56
C VAL A 244 -16.00 3.06 5.01
N MET A 245 -15.02 2.81 5.87
CA MET A 245 -14.82 1.54 6.57
C MET A 245 -15.24 1.68 8.03
N GLN A 246 -15.99 0.70 8.52
CA GLN A 246 -16.30 0.52 9.94
C GLN A 246 -15.70 -0.79 10.41
N VAL A 247 -15.04 -0.75 11.56
CA VAL A 247 -14.40 -1.93 12.14
C VAL A 247 -14.47 -1.88 13.64
N ARG A 248 -14.63 -3.04 14.29
CA ARG A 248 -14.51 -3.17 15.73
C ARG A 248 -13.14 -3.69 16.10
N THR A 249 -12.47 -3.07 17.05
CA THR A 249 -11.13 -3.48 17.49
C THR A 249 -11.12 -3.96 18.95
N THR A 250 -10.27 -4.94 19.22
CA THR A 250 -9.93 -5.39 20.58
C THR A 250 -8.75 -4.63 21.19
N ARG A 251 -7.98 -3.90 20.38
CA ARG A 251 -6.77 -3.19 20.81
C ARG A 251 -6.61 -1.84 20.13
N LEU A 252 -5.92 -0.94 20.81
CA LEU A 252 -5.51 0.37 20.29
C LEU A 252 -4.01 0.37 19.96
N GLY A 253 -3.57 1.34 19.17
CA GLY A 253 -2.18 1.48 18.76
C GLY A 253 -2.03 1.91 17.30
N VAL A 254 -0.92 1.46 16.70
CA VAL A 254 -0.54 1.82 15.33
C VAL A 254 -1.28 0.93 14.34
N MET A 255 -2.15 1.53 13.53
CA MET A 255 -3.02 0.87 12.55
C MET A 255 -2.71 1.34 11.13
N GLY A 256 -3.04 0.50 10.16
CA GLY A 256 -2.86 0.79 8.74
C GLY A 256 -3.92 0.13 7.88
N LEU A 257 -4.07 0.66 6.66
CA LEU A 257 -4.94 0.10 5.64
C LEU A 257 -4.08 -0.68 4.64
N ALA A 258 -4.20 -2.00 4.63
CA ALA A 258 -3.46 -2.87 3.74
C ALA A 258 -4.24 -3.11 2.44
N MET A 259 -3.61 -2.82 1.31
CA MET A 259 -4.16 -3.10 -0.02
C MET A 259 -3.41 -4.23 -0.72
N ASN A 260 -4.15 -5.04 -1.47
CA ASN A 260 -3.58 -6.04 -2.35
C ASN A 260 -2.77 -5.36 -3.47
N ARG A 261 -1.48 -5.69 -3.54
CA ARG A 261 -0.57 -5.12 -4.54
C ARG A 261 -0.87 -5.59 -5.96
N PHE A 262 -1.63 -6.67 -6.11
CA PHE A 262 -1.86 -7.33 -7.38
C PHE A 262 -3.29 -7.18 -7.89
N ALA A 263 -4.10 -6.29 -7.31
CA ALA A 263 -5.49 -6.04 -7.73
C ALA A 263 -5.63 -5.69 -9.23
N ASN A 264 -4.60 -5.09 -9.84
CA ASN A 264 -4.57 -4.75 -11.26
C ASN A 264 -3.82 -5.78 -12.13
N LEU A 265 -3.56 -6.98 -11.61
CA LEU A 265 -2.90 -8.06 -12.32
C LEU A 265 -3.75 -9.34 -12.30
N PRO A 266 -3.66 -10.19 -13.34
CA PRO A 266 -2.90 -9.99 -14.57
C PRO A 266 -3.49 -8.89 -15.46
N PHE A 267 -2.67 -8.32 -16.35
CA PHE A 267 -3.18 -7.39 -17.35
C PHE A 267 -4.09 -8.13 -18.34
N GLN A 268 -5.22 -7.51 -18.67
CA GLN A 268 -6.12 -7.99 -19.70
C GLN A 268 -5.53 -7.79 -21.09
N SER A 269 -4.80 -6.70 -21.28
CA SER A 269 -4.28 -6.27 -22.57
C SER A 269 -3.13 -5.27 -22.41
N TRP A 270 -2.19 -5.29 -23.35
CA TRP A 270 -1.17 -4.24 -23.50
C TRP A 270 -0.88 -3.98 -24.97
N GLU A 271 -0.59 -2.72 -25.31
CA GLU A 271 -0.23 -2.29 -26.66
C GLU A 271 0.91 -1.26 -26.61
N LEU A 272 1.89 -1.42 -27.49
CA LEU A 272 3.03 -0.53 -27.66
C LEU A 272 3.04 -0.01 -29.10
N LYS A 273 2.69 1.27 -29.29
CA LYS A 273 2.46 1.88 -30.60
C LYS A 273 3.42 3.03 -30.87
N PRO A 274 3.94 3.19 -32.10
CA PRO A 274 4.71 4.37 -32.47
C PRO A 274 3.82 5.62 -32.60
N GLN A 275 4.08 6.64 -31.79
CA GLN A 275 3.31 7.89 -31.78
C GLN A 275 3.92 8.95 -32.72
N GLY A 276 5.25 8.98 -32.87
CA GLY A 276 5.97 9.94 -33.70
C GLY A 276 7.49 9.69 -33.69
N PRO A 277 8.30 10.60 -34.25
CA PRO A 277 9.76 10.49 -34.22
C PRO A 277 10.26 10.42 -32.78
N GLY A 278 10.86 9.28 -32.39
CA GLY A 278 11.42 9.09 -31.04
C GLY A 278 10.40 8.96 -29.91
N ALA A 279 9.11 8.82 -30.21
CA ALA A 279 8.04 8.71 -29.21
C ALA A 279 7.18 7.46 -29.41
N VAL A 280 6.90 6.76 -28.31
CA VAL A 280 6.14 5.51 -28.28
C VAL A 280 5.05 5.62 -27.21
N SER A 281 3.84 5.18 -27.51
CA SER A 281 2.77 5.07 -26.52
C SER A 281 2.66 3.64 -26.02
N LEU A 282 2.59 3.45 -24.70
CA LEU A 282 2.28 2.18 -24.05
C LEU A 282 0.90 2.28 -23.40
N THR A 283 -0.06 1.49 -23.85
CA THR A 283 -1.39 1.36 -23.24
C THR A 283 -1.44 0.04 -22.47
N LEU A 284 -1.80 0.11 -21.20
CA LEU A 284 -2.03 -1.04 -20.32
C LEU A 284 -3.49 -1.07 -19.91
N ILE A 285 -4.16 -2.18 -20.17
CA ILE A 285 -5.51 -2.46 -19.69
C ILE A 285 -5.38 -3.50 -18.58
N ALA A 286 -5.53 -3.05 -17.34
CA ALA A 286 -5.55 -3.89 -16.14
C ALA A 286 -6.99 -4.34 -15.82
N ALA A 287 -7.17 -4.96 -14.65
CA ALA A 287 -8.49 -5.42 -14.19
C ALA A 287 -9.46 -4.25 -13.99
N VAL A 288 -9.01 -3.16 -13.36
CA VAL A 288 -9.84 -1.98 -13.07
C VAL A 288 -9.33 -0.75 -13.82
N VAL A 289 -8.00 -0.58 -13.91
CA VAL A 289 -7.37 0.61 -14.46
C VAL A 289 -6.98 0.45 -15.92
N VAL A 290 -7.25 1.47 -16.74
CA VAL A 290 -6.58 1.64 -18.05
C VAL A 290 -5.60 2.79 -17.98
N ALA A 291 -4.32 2.53 -18.27
CA ALA A 291 -3.26 3.51 -18.20
C ALA A 291 -2.58 3.69 -19.56
N ASP A 292 -2.48 4.94 -20.01
CA ASP A 292 -1.73 5.32 -21.20
C ASP A 292 -0.46 6.05 -20.79
N PHE A 293 0.66 5.59 -21.31
CA PHE A 293 1.97 6.21 -21.11
C PHE A 293 2.54 6.69 -22.43
N THR A 294 3.17 7.86 -22.41
CA THR A 294 4.01 8.34 -23.52
C THR A 294 5.46 8.19 -23.11
N ILE A 295 6.24 7.45 -23.90
CA ILE A 295 7.64 7.15 -23.66
C ILE A 295 8.48 7.89 -24.71
N THR A 296 9.46 8.64 -24.25
CA THR A 296 10.43 9.38 -25.06
C THR A 296 11.85 9.06 -24.58
N GLU A 297 12.87 9.69 -25.15
CA GLU A 297 14.26 9.44 -24.78
C GLU A 297 14.51 9.71 -23.28
N GLY A 298 14.70 8.64 -22.50
CA GLY A 298 15.01 8.70 -21.07
C GLY A 298 13.85 9.11 -20.15
N GLN A 299 12.66 9.34 -20.70
CA GLN A 299 11.52 9.87 -19.96
C GLN A 299 10.22 9.11 -20.28
N VAL A 300 9.30 9.15 -19.33
CA VAL A 300 7.93 8.62 -19.46
C VAL A 300 6.96 9.61 -18.84
N CYS A 301 5.80 9.76 -19.47
CA CYS A 301 4.68 10.56 -18.99
C CYS A 301 3.48 9.63 -18.80
N LEU A 302 2.72 9.81 -17.71
CA LEU A 302 1.35 9.31 -17.65
C LEU A 302 0.48 10.24 -18.52
N ALA A 303 0.01 9.74 -19.66
CA ALA A 303 -0.82 10.50 -20.58
C ALA A 303 -2.27 10.51 -20.11
N ASN A 304 -2.79 9.36 -19.70
CA ASN A 304 -4.17 9.20 -19.28
C ASN A 304 -4.32 8.02 -18.31
N LEU A 305 -5.33 8.11 -17.44
CA LEU A 305 -5.80 7.02 -16.60
C LEU A 305 -7.34 7.03 -16.65
N GLN A 306 -7.94 5.96 -17.16
CA GLN A 306 -9.39 5.84 -17.17
C GLN A 306 -9.84 5.22 -15.83
N ASP A 307 -10.12 6.08 -14.85
CA ASP A 307 -11.10 5.87 -13.78
C ASP A 307 -11.35 7.19 -13.01
N GLY A 308 -12.52 7.33 -12.39
CA GLY A 308 -13.21 8.58 -11.99
C GLY A 308 -12.53 9.61 -11.08
N ALA A 309 -11.25 9.47 -10.70
CA ALA A 309 -10.55 10.40 -9.82
C ALA A 309 -9.45 11.21 -10.56
N ARG A 310 -9.82 11.91 -11.64
CA ARG A 310 -8.91 12.80 -12.40
C ARG A 310 -8.21 13.85 -11.52
N THR A 311 -8.82 14.23 -10.40
CA THR A 311 -8.31 15.24 -9.48
C THR A 311 -7.07 14.77 -8.72
N ALA A 312 -7.04 13.54 -8.22
CA ALA A 312 -5.94 13.02 -7.38
C ALA A 312 -4.60 12.97 -8.13
N LEU A 313 -4.63 12.63 -9.42
CA LEU A 313 -3.44 12.51 -10.27
C LEU A 313 -3.24 13.69 -11.23
N SER A 314 -4.03 14.76 -11.11
CA SER A 314 -3.97 15.94 -11.98
C SER A 314 -2.54 16.48 -12.15
N HIS A 315 -1.79 16.49 -11.05
CA HIS A 315 -0.40 16.94 -11.00
C HIS A 315 0.60 15.97 -11.65
N LEU A 316 0.22 14.76 -12.06
CA LEU A 316 1.09 13.79 -12.74
C LEU A 316 0.91 13.77 -14.26
N TYR A 317 -0.29 14.10 -14.75
CA TYR A 317 -0.60 13.98 -16.17
C TYR A 317 0.31 14.86 -17.04
N GLY A 318 0.82 14.26 -18.13
CA GLY A 318 1.63 14.95 -19.13
C GLY A 318 3.03 15.38 -18.66
N LYS A 319 3.42 15.12 -17.40
CA LYS A 319 4.73 15.50 -16.88
C LYS A 319 5.79 14.45 -17.25
N PRO A 320 6.83 14.82 -18.01
CA PRO A 320 7.93 13.91 -18.30
C PRO A 320 8.76 13.66 -17.06
N MET A 321 8.99 12.39 -16.74
CA MET A 321 9.80 11.98 -15.61
C MET A 321 10.62 10.73 -15.92
N LYS A 322 11.68 10.50 -15.13
CA LYS A 322 12.45 9.26 -15.23
C LYS A 322 11.55 8.07 -14.87
N PRO A 323 11.66 6.90 -15.54
CA PRO A 323 10.82 5.73 -15.25
C PRO A 323 10.81 5.31 -13.78
N ASN A 324 11.98 5.38 -13.11
CA ASN A 324 12.07 5.03 -11.69
C ASN A 324 11.26 5.97 -10.79
N THR A 325 11.13 7.25 -11.15
CA THR A 325 10.35 8.24 -10.40
C THR A 325 8.86 7.93 -10.49
N LEU A 326 8.37 7.57 -11.69
CA LEU A 326 6.96 7.21 -11.91
C LEU A 326 6.55 5.93 -11.17
N ILE A 327 7.45 4.94 -11.14
CA ILE A 327 7.18 3.56 -10.69
C ILE A 327 7.41 3.36 -9.19
N LYS A 328 8.49 3.91 -8.63
CA LYS A 328 8.90 3.62 -7.24
C LYS A 328 8.65 4.78 -6.30
N VAL A 329 8.15 4.42 -5.12
CA VAL A 329 8.17 5.28 -3.94
C VAL A 329 9.64 5.41 -3.52
N GLY A 330 10.25 6.54 -3.84
CA GLY A 330 11.64 6.83 -3.53
C GLY A 330 11.80 8.25 -3.01
N LEU A 331 12.56 8.41 -1.93
CA LEU A 331 13.01 9.70 -1.41
C LEU A 331 13.79 10.43 -2.50
N ALA A 332 13.28 11.56 -2.98
CA ALA A 332 14.05 12.49 -3.78
C ALA A 332 15.16 13.09 -2.90
N ALA A 333 16.41 12.98 -3.33
CA ALA A 333 17.59 13.39 -2.57
C ALA A 333 17.69 14.91 -2.29
N ASN A 334 16.85 15.74 -2.92
CA ASN A 334 17.02 17.21 -2.93
C ASN A 334 15.77 17.98 -2.46
N ASN A 335 15.07 17.48 -1.44
CA ASN A 335 14.10 18.23 -0.62
C ASN A 335 13.09 19.14 -1.36
N GLN A 336 12.61 18.70 -2.54
CA GLN A 336 11.47 19.29 -3.23
C GLN A 336 10.47 18.17 -3.50
N TYR A 337 9.40 18.18 -2.70
CA TYR A 337 8.32 17.18 -2.67
C TYR A 337 7.82 16.80 -4.07
N CYS A 338 8.18 15.61 -4.54
CA CYS A 338 7.47 14.93 -5.62
C CYS A 338 7.31 13.46 -5.22
N ILE A 339 6.37 13.18 -4.31
CA ILE A 339 5.85 11.80 -4.10
C ILE A 339 4.93 11.49 -5.28
N SER A 340 5.50 11.41 -6.47
CA SER A 340 4.80 11.10 -7.70
C SER A 340 5.07 9.65 -8.05
N THR A 341 4.51 8.73 -7.27
CA THR A 341 4.52 7.32 -7.63
C THR A 341 3.09 6.84 -7.74
N LEU A 342 2.73 6.24 -8.87
CA LEU A 342 1.42 5.59 -9.05
C LEU A 342 1.08 4.68 -7.86
N GLN A 343 2.08 3.98 -7.33
CA GLN A 343 1.94 3.13 -6.16
C GLN A 343 1.55 3.87 -4.87
N PHE A 344 1.92 5.14 -4.68
CA PHE A 344 1.46 5.94 -3.54
C PHE A 344 -0.03 6.27 -3.66
N TYR A 345 -0.57 6.30 -4.88
CA TYR A 345 -1.98 6.44 -5.14
C TYR A 345 -2.71 5.09 -5.18
N GLY A 346 -2.10 3.99 -4.71
CA GLY A 346 -2.71 2.66 -4.78
C GLY A 346 -2.64 1.98 -6.17
N ILE A 347 -2.08 2.64 -7.18
CA ILE A 347 -1.96 2.10 -8.55
C ILE A 347 -0.64 1.34 -8.71
N ASN A 348 -0.69 0.01 -8.64
CA ASN A 348 0.49 -0.82 -8.86
C ASN A 348 0.43 -1.55 -10.22
N LEU A 349 1.00 -0.92 -11.26
CA LEU A 349 1.07 -1.46 -12.63
C LEU A 349 2.44 -2.07 -12.97
N PHE A 350 3.35 -2.16 -12.00
CA PHE A 350 4.71 -2.62 -12.25
C PHE A 350 5.05 -3.72 -11.23
N PRO A 351 4.71 -4.99 -11.53
CA PRO A 351 4.97 -6.10 -10.62
C PRO A 351 6.46 -6.27 -10.30
N ASP A 352 6.73 -6.76 -9.10
CA ASP A 352 8.05 -7.22 -8.70
C ASP A 352 8.38 -8.59 -9.35
N ARG A 353 9.64 -9.00 -9.27
CA ARG A 353 10.13 -10.25 -9.90
C ARG A 353 9.45 -11.50 -9.37
N ASP A 354 9.00 -11.46 -8.13
CA ASP A 354 8.35 -12.54 -7.40
C ASP A 354 6.83 -12.44 -7.42
N SER A 355 6.23 -11.46 -8.11
CA SER A 355 4.77 -11.27 -8.13
C SER A 355 3.99 -12.48 -8.64
N TYR A 356 4.57 -13.28 -9.55
CA TYR A 356 3.94 -14.53 -10.02
C TYR A 356 3.71 -15.55 -8.89
N CYS A 357 4.41 -15.45 -7.76
CA CYS A 357 4.21 -16.33 -6.60
C CYS A 357 2.91 -16.03 -5.84
N TYR A 358 2.28 -14.88 -6.12
CA TYR A 358 1.13 -14.37 -5.37
C TYR A 358 -0.10 -14.17 -6.26
N ILE A 359 -0.02 -14.57 -7.54
CA ILE A 359 -1.10 -14.46 -8.52
C ILE A 359 -1.29 -15.85 -9.11
N ASP A 360 -2.48 -16.41 -8.93
CA ASP A 360 -2.79 -17.76 -9.38
C ASP A 360 -2.78 -17.87 -10.91
N GLY A 361 -2.26 -19.00 -11.41
CA GLY A 361 -2.30 -19.33 -12.83
C GLY A 361 -1.26 -18.62 -13.72
N LEU A 362 -0.34 -17.82 -13.18
CA LEU A 362 0.71 -17.16 -13.96
C LEU A 362 2.02 -17.98 -14.00
N PRO A 363 2.50 -18.38 -15.20
CA PRO A 363 3.79 -19.05 -15.32
C PRO A 363 4.95 -18.05 -15.19
N ALA A 364 5.98 -18.42 -14.43
CA ALA A 364 7.23 -17.67 -14.39
C ALA A 364 8.02 -17.87 -15.69
N LYS A 365 8.07 -16.84 -16.54
CA LYS A 365 8.79 -16.91 -17.81
C LYS A 365 10.32 -16.89 -17.60
N HIS A 366 11.05 -17.42 -18.59
CA HIS A 366 12.51 -17.44 -18.58
C HIS A 366 13.11 -16.01 -18.67
N ARG A 367 13.59 -15.52 -17.53
CA ARG A 367 14.01 -14.13 -17.33
C ARG A 367 15.06 -13.60 -18.32
N PRO A 368 16.18 -14.29 -18.63
CA PRO A 368 17.13 -13.78 -19.63
C PRO A 368 16.47 -13.53 -20.99
N THR A 369 15.49 -14.36 -21.35
CA THR A 369 14.76 -14.23 -22.61
C THR A 369 13.77 -13.08 -22.58
N GLU A 370 13.06 -12.88 -21.47
CA GLU A 370 12.23 -11.68 -21.29
C GLU A 370 13.06 -10.40 -21.40
N GLN A 371 14.18 -10.33 -20.69
CA GLN A 371 15.05 -9.15 -20.71
C GLN A 371 15.62 -8.88 -22.10
N HIS A 372 16.02 -9.93 -22.82
CA HIS A 372 16.47 -9.79 -24.20
C HIS A 372 15.33 -9.30 -25.10
N LEU A 373 14.14 -9.90 -25.00
CA LEU A 373 12.97 -9.50 -25.76
C LEU A 373 12.60 -8.04 -25.51
N TYR A 374 12.55 -7.59 -24.25
CA TYR A 374 12.25 -6.20 -23.93
C TYR A 374 13.25 -5.21 -24.55
N ARG A 375 14.54 -5.56 -24.60
CA ARG A 375 15.55 -4.75 -25.31
C ARG A 375 15.32 -4.72 -26.82
N CYS A 376 14.98 -5.87 -27.41
CA CYS A 376 14.64 -5.95 -28.82
C CYS A 376 13.40 -5.10 -29.14
N LEU A 377 12.31 -5.24 -28.37
CA LEU A 377 11.09 -4.45 -28.52
C LEU A 377 11.39 -2.96 -28.39
N ALA A 378 12.14 -2.55 -27.36
CA ALA A 378 12.50 -1.15 -27.15
C ALA A 378 13.27 -0.54 -28.34
N LEU A 379 14.15 -1.31 -28.98
CA LEU A 379 14.92 -0.86 -30.14
C LEU A 379 14.05 -0.56 -31.37
N VAL A 380 12.98 -1.34 -31.58
CA VAL A 380 12.14 -1.25 -32.80
C VAL A 380 10.75 -0.67 -32.56
N ALA A 381 10.38 -0.40 -31.31
CA ALA A 381 9.11 0.21 -30.92
C ALA A 381 8.79 1.55 -31.62
N PRO A 382 9.76 2.39 -32.03
CA PRO A 382 9.47 3.59 -32.82
C PRO A 382 8.98 3.31 -34.26
N ALA A 383 9.11 2.07 -34.75
CA ALA A 383 8.73 1.70 -36.12
C ALA A 383 7.62 0.63 -36.17
N LEU A 384 7.47 -0.17 -35.11
CA LEU A 384 6.59 -1.33 -35.06
C LEU A 384 5.56 -1.18 -33.94
N HIS A 385 4.35 -1.66 -34.22
CA HIS A 385 3.29 -1.81 -33.24
C HIS A 385 3.35 -3.22 -32.67
N PHE A 386 3.41 -3.32 -31.34
CA PHE A 386 3.32 -4.58 -30.61
C PHE A 386 2.07 -4.62 -29.75
N ALA A 387 1.46 -5.79 -29.63
CA ALA A 387 0.33 -5.99 -28.76
C ALA A 387 0.41 -7.35 -28.06
N TRP A 388 -0.30 -7.48 -26.95
CA TRP A 388 -0.45 -8.73 -26.22
C TRP A 388 -1.02 -9.86 -27.09
N SER A 389 -0.88 -11.10 -26.63
CA SER A 389 -1.51 -12.27 -27.24
C SER A 389 -2.08 -13.17 -26.17
N ARG A 390 -3.35 -13.56 -26.32
CA ARG A 390 -4.03 -14.53 -25.43
C ARG A 390 -3.28 -15.87 -25.32
N TRP A 391 -2.53 -16.23 -26.36
CA TRP A 391 -1.78 -17.48 -26.42
C TRP A 391 -0.53 -17.46 -25.53
N ASN A 392 -0.09 -16.29 -25.03
CA ASN A 392 1.11 -16.20 -24.21
C ASN A 392 0.98 -16.94 -22.87
N LEU A 393 -0.22 -16.92 -22.28
CA LEU A 393 -0.49 -17.61 -21.02
C LEU A 393 -0.33 -19.13 -21.18
N LEU A 394 -0.84 -19.68 -22.28
CA LEU A 394 -0.80 -21.10 -22.61
C LEU A 394 0.57 -21.58 -23.13
N ALA A 395 1.48 -20.65 -23.45
CA ALA A 395 2.76 -20.98 -24.07
C ALA A 395 3.81 -21.57 -23.10
N GLY A 396 3.50 -21.69 -21.80
CA GLY A 396 4.41 -22.18 -20.77
C GLY A 396 5.46 -21.14 -20.37
N ASP A 397 6.53 -21.55 -19.70
CA ASP A 397 7.61 -20.71 -19.17
C ASP A 397 8.71 -20.36 -20.19
N THR A 398 8.92 -21.22 -21.19
CA THR A 398 10.00 -21.13 -22.19
C THR A 398 9.66 -20.36 -23.47
N LYS A 399 8.41 -19.92 -23.63
CA LYS A 399 7.95 -19.22 -24.84
C LYS A 399 7.29 -17.90 -24.51
N LEU A 400 7.56 -16.89 -25.33
CA LEU A 400 6.94 -15.57 -25.27
C LEU A 400 6.17 -15.33 -26.57
N VAL A 401 4.86 -15.11 -26.46
CA VAL A 401 3.98 -14.92 -27.62
C VAL A 401 3.34 -13.54 -27.55
N PHE A 402 3.44 -12.78 -28.65
CA PHE A 402 2.85 -11.46 -28.78
C PHE A 402 2.53 -11.17 -30.25
N GLN A 403 1.77 -10.12 -30.51
CA GLN A 403 1.40 -9.70 -31.85
C GLN A 403 2.30 -8.56 -32.30
N MET A 404 2.61 -8.52 -33.60
CA MET A 404 3.40 -7.47 -34.22
C MET A 404 2.72 -7.01 -35.51
N LYS A 405 2.68 -5.70 -35.71
CA LYS A 405 2.25 -5.04 -36.95
C LYS A 405 3.31 -4.02 -37.36
N THR A 406 3.67 -4.00 -38.64
CA THR A 406 4.49 -2.92 -39.18
C THR A 406 3.63 -1.67 -39.35
N LYS A 407 4.16 -0.49 -39.02
CA LYS A 407 3.52 0.77 -39.36
C LYS A 407 3.64 0.97 -40.88
N LYS A 408 2.66 0.51 -41.68
CA LYS A 408 2.69 0.71 -43.13
C LYS A 408 2.49 2.18 -43.48
N LEU A 409 3.30 2.67 -44.42
CA LEU A 409 3.03 3.91 -45.17
C LEU A 409 1.98 3.69 -46.30
N SER A 410 1.46 2.47 -46.53
CA SER A 410 0.37 2.20 -47.48
C SER A 410 -0.39 0.87 -47.27
N ALA A 411 -1.72 0.99 -47.29
CA ALA A 411 -2.86 0.11 -47.61
C ALA A 411 -2.99 -1.40 -47.21
N ASP A 412 -1.96 -2.19 -46.90
CA ASP A 412 -2.18 -3.64 -46.67
C ASP A 412 -1.89 -4.07 -45.21
N ASP A 413 -2.90 -4.23 -44.37
CA ASP A 413 -2.71 -4.63 -42.96
C ASP A 413 -2.29 -6.11 -42.83
N THR A 414 -0.99 -6.38 -42.60
CA THR A 414 -0.51 -7.74 -42.29
C THR A 414 -0.18 -7.85 -40.81
N GLN A 415 -1.03 -8.54 -40.05
CA GLN A 415 -0.81 -8.85 -38.64
C GLN A 415 -0.07 -10.17 -38.51
N VAL A 416 1.05 -10.19 -37.78
CA VAL A 416 1.84 -11.41 -37.55
C VAL A 416 1.88 -11.74 -36.06
N CYS A 417 1.58 -12.99 -35.73
CA CYS A 417 1.79 -13.53 -34.38
C CYS A 417 3.24 -14.00 -34.25
N VAL A 418 3.98 -13.47 -33.28
CA VAL A 418 5.39 -13.78 -33.05
C VAL A 418 5.52 -14.67 -31.81
N CYS A 419 6.21 -15.80 -31.96
CA CYS A 419 6.53 -16.72 -30.87
C CYS A 419 8.05 -16.84 -30.72
N VAL A 420 8.60 -16.29 -29.64
CA VAL A 420 10.01 -16.40 -29.30
C VAL A 420 10.22 -17.60 -28.38
N CYS A 421 11.04 -18.56 -28.80
CA CYS A 421 11.35 -19.77 -28.04
C CYS A 421 12.76 -19.70 -27.44
N VAL A 422 12.90 -20.13 -26.18
CA VAL A 422 14.23 -20.40 -25.61
C VAL A 422 14.81 -21.65 -26.27
N ARG A 423 15.87 -21.50 -27.06
CA ARG A 423 16.80 -22.60 -27.37
C ARG A 423 18.12 -22.32 -26.68
N VAL A 424 18.43 -23.09 -25.64
CA VAL A 424 19.79 -23.16 -25.11
C VAL A 424 20.59 -24.05 -26.06
N CYS A 425 21.38 -23.45 -26.94
CA CYS A 425 22.35 -24.21 -27.73
C CYS A 425 23.62 -24.37 -26.89
N VAL A 426 23.80 -25.54 -26.26
CA VAL A 426 25.07 -25.90 -25.61
C VAL A 426 26.02 -26.36 -26.71
N CYS A 427 26.83 -25.44 -27.24
CA CYS A 427 27.98 -25.83 -28.03
C CYS A 427 29.07 -26.36 -27.09
N CYS A 428 29.10 -27.69 -26.87
CA CYS A 428 30.27 -28.35 -26.31
C CYS A 428 31.38 -28.34 -27.38
N GLY A 429 32.29 -27.38 -27.28
CA GLY A 429 33.53 -27.32 -28.05
C GLY A 429 34.70 -27.05 -27.11
N ALA A 430 35.66 -27.96 -27.09
CA ALA A 430 36.75 -28.07 -26.13
C ALA A 430 37.70 -26.85 -26.09
N THR A 431 38.20 -26.59 -24.87
CA THR A 431 39.51 -26.02 -24.49
C THR A 431 40.04 -24.78 -25.23
N VAL A 432 40.07 -23.64 -24.52
CA VAL A 432 41.26 -22.83 -24.14
C VAL A 432 40.78 -21.47 -23.57
N ILE A 433 41.02 -21.30 -22.27
CA ILE A 433 41.22 -20.08 -21.47
C ILE A 433 40.62 -18.76 -21.99
N GLY A 434 39.53 -18.33 -21.33
CA GLY A 434 39.12 -16.92 -21.23
C GLY A 434 38.12 -16.43 -22.27
N ARG A 435 36.81 -16.55 -21.99
CA ARG A 435 35.77 -15.63 -22.50
C ARG A 435 34.39 -15.92 -21.90
N VAL A 436 33.69 -14.86 -21.50
CA VAL A 436 32.27 -14.86 -21.15
C VAL A 436 31.48 -15.38 -22.35
N SER A 437 30.82 -16.52 -22.19
CA SER A 437 30.02 -17.19 -23.20
C SER A 437 28.82 -16.35 -23.61
N LYS A 438 28.76 -15.95 -24.89
CA LYS A 438 27.58 -15.37 -25.53
C LYS A 438 26.41 -16.36 -25.46
N CYS A 439 25.34 -16.00 -24.76
CA CYS A 439 24.02 -16.60 -25.01
C CYS A 439 23.46 -15.99 -26.30
N SER A 440 23.48 -16.73 -27.41
CA SER A 440 22.73 -16.36 -28.62
C SER A 440 21.32 -16.93 -28.53
N VAL A 441 20.30 -16.07 -28.42
CA VAL A 441 18.90 -16.45 -28.60
C VAL A 441 18.57 -16.27 -30.09
N GLU A 442 18.24 -17.36 -30.76
CA GLU A 442 17.82 -17.35 -32.17
C GLU A 442 16.33 -16.95 -32.24
N LEU A 443 16.04 -15.74 -32.74
CA LEU A 443 14.66 -15.28 -32.97
C LEU A 443 14.10 -16.01 -34.21
N LYS A 444 13.36 -17.10 -33.98
CA LYS A 444 12.62 -17.79 -35.07
C LYS A 444 11.24 -17.19 -35.21
N PHE A 445 11.00 -16.51 -36.32
CA PHE A 445 9.67 -16.07 -36.72
C PHE A 445 8.90 -17.27 -37.26
N LYS A 446 7.89 -17.74 -36.54
CA LYS A 446 6.93 -18.72 -37.06
C LYS A 446 5.58 -18.03 -37.20
N THR A 447 5.18 -17.75 -38.44
CA THR A 447 3.83 -17.30 -38.75
C THR A 447 2.88 -18.44 -38.38
N ILE A 448 2.06 -18.22 -37.35
CA ILE A 448 0.89 -19.06 -37.08
C ILE A 448 -0.23 -18.39 -37.85
N LEU A 449 -0.58 -18.96 -39.01
CA LEU A 449 -1.77 -18.57 -39.78
C LEU A 449 -3.03 -18.98 -39.01
#